data_AF-A0AB37YQY6-F1
#
_entry.id   AF-A0AB37YQY6-F1
#
_cell.length_a   1.000
_cell.length_b   1.000
_cell.length_c   1.000
_cell.angle_alpha   90.00
_cell.angle_beta   90.00
_cell.angle_gamma   90.00
#
_symmetry.space_group_name_H-M   'P 1'
#
loop_
_entity.id
_entity.type
_entity.pdbx_description
1 polymer ?
#
loop_
_entity_poly.entity_id
_entity_poly.type
_entity_poly.pdbx_seq_one_letter_code
_entity_poly.pdbx_strand_id
1 'polypeptide(L)'
;MQTADNKVIIDLCSVFHDEIDEPSIVGDLIESIFYIIEKNGVEDGLSKLIEGISIVLPQAKYCAKRFYRSLLASDDFIIPFINVLKKAKTTNKEGVIKILKEISEKQPQQYFEKVDLICKEVI
;
A
#
# COMPACT_ATOMS: atom_id res chain seq x y z
N MET A 1 26.96 -6.80 -4.83
CA MET A 1 25.87 -5.80 -4.84
C MET A 1 24.93 -6.15 -3.72
N GLN A 2 24.74 -5.26 -2.74
CA GLN A 2 23.64 -5.42 -1.77
C GLN A 2 22.35 -5.06 -2.51
N THR A 3 21.49 -6.05 -2.77
CA THR A 3 20.11 -5.81 -3.17
C THR A 3 19.36 -5.30 -1.94
N ALA A 4 18.62 -4.20 -2.08
CA ALA A 4 17.80 -3.67 -0.99
C ALA A 4 16.80 -4.75 -0.54
N ASP A 5 16.94 -5.25 0.69
CA ASP A 5 16.05 -6.27 1.26
C ASP A 5 14.65 -5.65 1.49
N ASN A 6 13.58 -6.40 1.21
CA ASN A 6 12.19 -5.97 1.48
C ASN A 6 11.96 -5.51 2.92
N LYS A 7 12.82 -5.90 3.87
CA LYS A 7 12.80 -5.37 5.25
C LYS A 7 12.86 -3.84 5.32
N VAL A 8 13.55 -3.18 4.38
CA VAL A 8 13.66 -1.71 4.36
C VAL A 8 12.31 -1.03 4.11
N ILE A 9 11.32 -1.74 3.54
CA ILE A 9 9.98 -1.20 3.29
C ILE A 9 9.32 -0.77 4.61
N ILE A 10 9.56 -1.50 5.71
CA ILE A 10 9.02 -1.14 7.03
C ILE A 10 9.65 0.17 7.52
N ASP A 11 10.96 0.34 7.33
CA ASP A 11 11.66 1.57 7.69
C ASP A 11 11.13 2.74 6.86
N LEU A 12 10.92 2.54 5.55
CA LEU A 12 10.32 3.54 4.67
C LEU A 12 8.87 3.86 5.08
N CYS A 13 8.09 2.88 5.55
CA CYS A 13 6.76 3.13 6.10
C CYS A 13 6.79 4.09 7.29
N SER A 14 7.83 4.05 8.12
CA SER A 14 7.98 4.95 9.28
C SER A 14 8.26 6.42 8.90
N VAL A 15 8.73 6.66 7.66
CA VAL A 15 9.02 8.01 7.14
C VAL A 15 7.73 8.74 6.73
N PHE A 16 6.64 8.03 6.44
CA PHE A 16 5.38 8.69 6.10
C PHE A 16 4.85 9.53 7.27
N HIS A 17 4.55 10.80 6.98
CA HIS A 17 3.90 11.72 7.90
C HIS A 17 2.99 12.66 7.11
N ASP A 18 1.76 12.89 7.57
CA ASP A 18 0.81 13.78 6.86
C ASP A 18 1.21 15.26 6.94
N GLU A 19 2.14 15.62 7.82
CA GLU A 19 2.73 16.97 7.94
C GLU A 19 3.90 17.22 6.98
N ILE A 20 4.24 16.27 6.10
CA ILE A 20 5.23 16.54 5.04
C ILE A 20 4.63 17.56 4.07
N ASP A 21 5.11 18.79 4.17
CA ASP A 21 4.62 19.93 3.37
C ASP A 21 4.91 19.76 1.87
N GLU A 22 6.03 19.12 1.51
CA GLU A 22 6.46 18.95 0.13
C GLU A 22 5.89 17.65 -0.48
N PRO A 23 4.89 17.73 -1.38
CA PRO A 23 4.21 16.55 -1.89
C PRO A 23 5.12 15.64 -2.73
N SER A 24 6.20 16.15 -3.33
CA SER A 24 7.13 15.30 -4.10
C SER A 24 7.79 14.23 -3.23
N ILE A 25 8.15 14.55 -1.97
CA ILE A 25 8.79 13.61 -1.03
C ILE A 25 7.94 12.35 -0.83
N VAL A 26 6.63 12.51 -0.64
CA VAL A 26 5.71 11.38 -0.48
C VAL A 26 5.63 10.57 -1.79
N GLY A 27 5.72 11.23 -2.95
CA GLY A 27 5.77 10.56 -4.25
C GLY A 27 7.03 9.73 -4.42
N ASP A 28 8.19 10.33 -4.20
CA ASP A 28 9.50 9.67 -4.31
C ASP A 28 9.61 8.46 -3.36
N LEU A 29 9.02 8.57 -2.17
CA LEU A 29 8.95 7.47 -1.20
C LEU A 29 8.08 6.31 -1.71
N ILE A 30 6.91 6.60 -2.29
CA ILE A 30 6.05 5.59 -2.89
C ILE A 30 6.77 4.89 -4.06
N GLU A 31 7.39 5.66 -4.95
CA GLU A 31 8.14 5.12 -6.10
C GLU A 31 9.32 4.25 -5.65
N SER A 32 10.04 4.68 -4.62
CA SER A 32 11.13 3.90 -4.04
C SER A 32 10.65 2.56 -3.47
N ILE A 33 9.51 2.56 -2.76
CA ILE A 33 8.90 1.33 -2.23
C ILE A 33 8.51 0.40 -3.37
N PHE A 34 7.84 0.90 -4.42
CA PHE A 34 7.47 0.06 -5.57
C PHE A 34 8.68 -0.50 -6.30
N TYR A 35 9.72 0.30 -6.49
CA TYR A 35 10.98 -0.18 -7.07
C TYR A 35 11.56 -1.35 -6.25
N ILE A 36 11.57 -1.26 -4.92
CA ILE A 36 12.07 -2.34 -4.05
C ILE A 36 11.20 -3.60 -4.19
N ILE A 37 9.87 -3.45 -4.18
CA ILE A 37 8.90 -4.55 -4.33
C ILE A 37 9.14 -5.29 -5.66
N GLU A 38 9.31 -4.56 -6.76
CA GLU A 38 9.55 -5.15 -8.08
C GLU A 38 10.89 -5.88 -8.17
N LYS A 39 11.93 -5.37 -7.50
CA LYS A 39 13.28 -5.97 -7.56
C LYS A 39 13.49 -7.15 -6.62
N ASN A 40 12.71 -7.26 -5.55
CA ASN A 40 12.97 -8.24 -4.49
C ASN A 40 11.79 -9.19 -4.25
N GLY A 41 10.92 -9.34 -5.25
CA GLY A 41 9.78 -10.24 -5.19
C GLY A 41 8.51 -9.52 -4.73
N VAL A 42 7.56 -9.42 -5.66
CA VAL A 42 6.37 -8.57 -5.51
C VAL A 42 5.52 -8.96 -4.29
N GLU A 43 5.21 -10.24 -4.10
CA GLU A 43 4.38 -10.67 -2.97
C GLU A 43 5.08 -10.47 -1.61
N ASP A 44 6.39 -10.72 -1.52
CA ASP A 44 7.14 -10.52 -0.27
C ASP A 44 7.20 -9.03 0.10
N GLY A 45 7.51 -8.18 -0.88
CA GLY A 45 7.53 -6.73 -0.68
C GLY A 45 6.16 -6.14 -0.32
N LEU A 46 5.09 -6.56 -0.99
CA LEU A 46 3.71 -6.19 -0.64
C LEU A 46 3.33 -6.69 0.76
N SER A 47 3.87 -7.83 1.20
CA SER A 47 3.64 -8.32 2.58
C SER A 47 4.27 -7.39 3.60
N LYS A 48 5.50 -6.89 3.35
CA LYS A 48 6.16 -5.92 4.23
C LYS A 48 5.46 -4.57 4.27
N LEU A 49 4.92 -4.13 3.15
CA LEU A 49 4.06 -2.96 3.10
C LEU A 49 2.79 -3.14 3.97
N ILE A 50 2.08 -4.27 3.82
CA ILE A 50 0.87 -4.54 4.62
C ILE A 50 1.21 -4.70 6.11
N GLU A 51 2.39 -5.20 6.47
CA GLU A 51 2.89 -5.17 7.85
C GLU A 51 3.06 -3.71 8.36
N GLY A 52 3.70 -2.87 7.55
CA GLY A 52 3.99 -1.47 7.83
C GLY A 52 2.77 -0.56 7.95
N ILE A 53 1.58 -0.99 7.49
CA ILE A 53 0.36 -0.17 7.56
C ILE A 53 -0.01 0.24 8.99
N SER A 54 0.34 -0.60 9.97
CA SER A 54 0.12 -0.34 11.39
C SER A 54 0.93 0.86 11.91
N ILE A 55 2.07 1.16 11.26
CA ILE A 55 2.92 2.31 11.54
C ILE A 55 2.39 3.55 10.82
N VAL A 56 1.94 3.40 9.57
CA VAL A 56 1.50 4.52 8.73
C VAL A 56 0.15 5.08 9.20
N LEU A 57 -0.84 4.25 9.50
CA LEU A 57 -2.21 4.72 9.75
C LEU A 57 -2.39 5.70 10.91
N PRO A 58 -1.70 5.57 12.06
CA PRO A 58 -1.85 6.51 13.17
C PRO A 58 -1.43 7.95 12.87
N GLN A 59 -0.45 8.15 11.98
CA GLN A 59 0.19 9.46 11.76
C GLN A 59 0.13 9.96 10.30
N ALA A 60 -0.19 9.08 9.35
CA ALA A 60 -0.01 9.34 7.92
C ALA A 60 -1.14 8.75 7.05
N LYS A 61 -2.40 9.03 7.42
CA LYS A 61 -3.57 8.50 6.71
C LYS A 61 -3.71 9.06 5.29
N TYR A 62 -3.38 10.33 5.08
CA TYR A 62 -3.37 10.94 3.74
C TYR A 62 -2.30 10.30 2.87
N CYS A 63 -1.10 10.08 3.41
CA CYS A 63 -0.02 9.34 2.74
C CYS A 63 -0.46 7.92 2.37
N ALA A 64 -1.07 7.18 3.29
CA ALA A 64 -1.60 5.84 3.02
C ALA A 64 -2.59 5.85 1.84
N LYS A 65 -3.50 6.84 1.78
CA LYS A 65 -4.43 6.97 0.64
C LYS A 65 -3.71 7.24 -0.67
N ARG A 66 -2.67 8.07 -0.66
CA ARG A 66 -1.88 8.35 -1.87
C ARG A 66 -1.16 7.10 -2.34
N PHE A 67 -0.53 6.36 -1.42
CA PHE A 67 0.11 5.08 -1.71
C PHE A 67 -0.89 4.09 -2.36
N TYR A 68 -2.03 3.84 -1.72
CA TYR A 68 -2.99 2.85 -2.24
C TYR A 68 -3.65 3.28 -3.55
N ARG A 69 -3.78 4.59 -3.83
CA ARG A 69 -4.16 5.06 -5.17
C ARG A 69 -3.12 4.67 -6.22
N SER A 70 -1.83 4.86 -5.91
CA SER A 70 -0.75 4.47 -6.84
C SER A 70 -0.71 2.95 -7.03
N LEU A 71 -0.97 2.15 -5.99
CA LEU A 71 -1.08 0.70 -6.12
C LEU A 71 -2.28 0.32 -7.00
N LEU A 72 -3.45 0.90 -6.76
CA LEU A 72 -4.66 0.62 -7.54
C LEU A 72 -4.54 1.08 -8.99
N ALA A 73 -3.68 2.05 -9.29
CA ALA A 73 -3.40 2.50 -10.65
C ALA A 73 -2.58 1.48 -11.47
N SER A 74 -1.89 0.54 -10.82
CA SER A 74 -1.10 -0.51 -11.46
C SER A 74 -1.86 -1.84 -11.48
N ASP A 75 -2.18 -2.35 -12.67
CA ASP A 75 -2.85 -3.63 -12.83
C ASP A 75 -1.96 -4.81 -12.39
N ASP A 76 -0.64 -4.68 -12.57
CA ASP A 76 0.34 -5.72 -12.24
C ASP A 76 0.40 -6.04 -10.75
N PHE A 77 0.03 -5.08 -9.88
CA PHE A 77 0.02 -5.28 -8.43
C PHE A 77 -1.28 -5.86 -7.89
N ILE A 78 -2.40 -5.83 -8.63
CA ILE A 78 -3.72 -6.17 -8.06
C ILE A 78 -3.79 -7.62 -7.59
N ILE A 79 -3.41 -8.58 -8.45
CA ILE A 79 -3.48 -10.01 -8.10
C ILE A 79 -2.48 -10.37 -6.98
N PRO A 80 -1.19 -10.01 -7.06
CA PRO A 80 -0.26 -10.22 -5.94
C PRO A 80 -0.73 -9.58 -4.63
N PHE A 81 -1.30 -8.37 -4.69
CA PHE A 81 -1.81 -7.68 -3.53
C PHE A 81 -2.98 -8.43 -2.87
N ILE A 82 -3.93 -8.95 -3.65
CA ILE A 82 -5.02 -9.79 -3.13
C ILE A 82 -4.46 -11.03 -2.41
N ASN A 83 -3.49 -11.72 -3.02
CA ASN A 83 -2.90 -12.94 -2.46
C ASN A 83 -2.25 -12.70 -1.10
N VAL A 84 -1.53 -11.58 -0.97
CA VAL A 84 -0.85 -11.20 0.26
C VAL A 84 -1.87 -10.73 1.30
N LEU A 85 -2.82 -9.87 0.90
CA LEU A 85 -3.82 -9.31 1.80
C LEU A 85 -4.71 -10.41 2.42
N LYS A 86 -5.06 -11.46 1.65
CA LYS A 86 -5.77 -12.66 2.16
C LYS A 86 -5.07 -13.27 3.38
N LYS A 87 -3.73 -13.35 3.35
CA LYS A 87 -2.88 -13.98 4.38
C LYS A 87 -2.48 -13.04 5.51
N ALA A 88 -2.74 -11.74 5.38
CA ALA A 88 -2.33 -10.74 6.36
C ALA A 88 -3.07 -10.89 7.71
N LYS A 89 -2.45 -10.39 8.77
CA LYS A 89 -3.08 -10.27 10.10
C LYS A 89 -4.39 -9.49 9.99
N THR A 90 -5.43 -9.94 10.70
CA THR A 90 -6.78 -9.36 10.65
C THR A 90 -6.78 -7.85 10.85
N THR A 91 -6.04 -7.33 11.83
CA THR A 91 -5.95 -5.88 12.11
C THR A 91 -5.40 -5.09 10.92
N ASN A 92 -4.38 -5.60 10.26
CA ASN A 92 -3.77 -4.94 9.11
C ASN A 92 -4.71 -5.03 7.90
N LYS A 93 -5.31 -6.20 7.68
CA LYS A 93 -6.31 -6.41 6.64
C LYS A 93 -7.47 -5.42 6.76
N GLU A 94 -8.05 -5.28 7.93
CA GLU A 94 -9.14 -4.34 8.20
C GLU A 94 -8.72 -2.88 7.97
N GLY A 95 -7.52 -2.50 8.42
CA GLY A 95 -6.96 -1.16 8.20
C GLY A 95 -6.81 -0.84 6.71
N VAL A 96 -6.28 -1.79 5.93
CA VAL A 96 -6.13 -1.65 4.47
C VAL A 96 -7.48 -1.56 3.78
N ILE A 97 -8.40 -2.49 4.05
CA ILE A 97 -9.73 -2.51 3.43
C ILE A 97 -10.49 -1.21 3.73
N LYS A 98 -10.38 -0.67 4.94
CA LYS A 98 -10.98 0.61 5.28
C LYS A 98 -10.45 1.75 4.39
N ILE A 99 -9.13 1.82 4.17
CA ILE A 99 -8.55 2.85 3.29
C ILE A 99 -9.01 2.67 1.83
N LEU A 100 -9.03 1.45 1.32
CA LEU A 100 -9.48 1.17 -0.06
C LEU A 100 -10.93 1.60 -0.27
N LYS A 101 -11.81 1.30 0.69
CA LYS A 101 -13.21 1.76 0.67
C LYS A 101 -13.30 3.29 0.69
N GLU A 102 -12.55 3.96 1.57
CA GLU A 102 -12.51 5.43 1.60
C GLU A 102 -11.99 6.06 0.29
N ILE A 103 -11.08 5.40 -0.44
CA ILE A 103 -10.64 5.83 -1.77
C ILE A 103 -11.77 5.65 -2.79
N SER A 104 -12.38 4.46 -2.82
CA SER A 104 -13.49 4.13 -3.72
C SER A 104 -14.69 5.04 -3.52
N GLU A 105 -15.06 5.37 -2.28
CA GLU A 105 -16.18 6.28 -1.98
C GLU A 105 -15.94 7.69 -2.51
N LYS A 106 -14.69 8.17 -2.45
CA LYS A 106 -14.33 9.51 -2.94
C LYS A 106 -14.24 9.59 -4.46
N GLN A 107 -13.80 8.51 -5.11
CA GLN A 107 -13.53 8.47 -6.55
C GLN A 107 -14.05 7.15 -7.17
N PRO A 108 -15.37 6.91 -7.13
CA PRO A 108 -15.95 5.61 -7.48
C PRO A 108 -15.73 5.23 -8.95
N GLN A 109 -15.84 6.19 -9.87
CA GLN A 109 -15.60 5.96 -11.30
C GLN A 109 -14.19 5.42 -11.60
N GLN A 110 -13.21 5.74 -10.74
CA GLN A 110 -11.82 5.36 -10.95
C GLN A 110 -11.44 4.05 -10.23
N TYR A 111 -12.01 3.80 -9.04
CA TYR A 111 -11.51 2.75 -8.16
C TYR A 111 -12.54 1.69 -7.76
N PHE A 112 -13.84 1.89 -8.03
CA PHE A 112 -14.88 0.99 -7.54
C PHE A 112 -14.65 -0.46 -7.98
N GLU A 113 -14.45 -0.71 -9.27
CA GLU A 113 -14.30 -2.07 -9.79
C GLU A 113 -13.13 -2.82 -9.17
N LYS A 114 -11.96 -2.17 -9.05
CA LYS A 114 -10.77 -2.76 -8.44
C LYS A 114 -10.94 -3.00 -6.94
N VAL A 115 -11.53 -2.04 -6.22
CA VAL A 115 -11.75 -2.18 -4.77
C VAL A 115 -12.81 -3.24 -4.48
N ASP A 116 -13.87 -3.32 -5.27
CA ASP A 116 -14.90 -4.36 -5.16
C ASP A 116 -14.33 -5.75 -5.42
N LEU A 117 -13.50 -5.92 -6.46
CA LEU A 117 -12.76 -7.17 -6.70
C LEU A 117 -11.91 -7.58 -5.50
N ILE A 118 -11.09 -6.65 -4.97
CA ILE A 118 -10.24 -6.92 -3.80
C ILE A 118 -11.10 -7.33 -2.60
N CYS A 119 -12.19 -6.61 -2.34
CA CYS A 119 -13.08 -6.90 -1.21
C CYS A 119 -13.72 -8.28 -1.34
N LYS A 120 -14.24 -8.65 -2.53
CA LYS A 120 -14.86 -9.96 -2.79
C LYS A 120 -13.91 -11.13 -2.61
N GLU A 121 -12.64 -10.93 -2.93
CA GLU A 121 -11.64 -11.98 -2.80
C GLU A 121 -11.11 -12.11 -1.37
N VAL A 122 -11.06 -11.02 -0.61
CA VAL A 122 -10.38 -10.98 0.70
C VAL A 122 -11.32 -11.18 1.89
N ILE A 123 -12.60 -10.80 1.75
CA ILE A 123 -13.65 -10.85 2.77
C ILE A 123 -14.54 -12.07 2.53
#